data_AF-A0A831JEG0-F1
#
_entry.id   AF-A0A831JEG0-F1
#
_cell.length_a   1.000
_cell.length_b   1.000
_cell.length_c   1.000
_cell.angle_alpha   90.00
_cell.angle_beta   90.00
_cell.angle_gamma   90.00
#
_symmetry.space_group_name_H-M   'P 1'
#
loop_
_entity.id
_entity.type
_entity.pdbx_description
1 polymer ?
#
loop_
_entity_poly.entity_id
_entity_poly.type
_entity_poly.pdbx_seq_one_letter_code
_entity_poly.pdbx_strand_id
1 'polypeptide(L)'
;MLQFRDFKEGDETQLVSLVMELKKFYPSIERWLTKEITKLKNKEDECIVVEVDGEIAGCAISGIESNGVYTAKLKTFYIKEKYRRLSFGPYLLNRVLDYWTEKGYKRIFVTFAEEEVDELLNYFREYGFLLDGVFPFNYRQDKAEYYMSKMNVYLSIDKNNFQSFVADYLFRLRGYNVSSIKSRQFVVQKHVYTKEAYKTLVYLNFEENIDKNTLIKKLRELIRDNNCSTGIIVSYHYLSSLNENSIKVIDNYDLETMFFPLNIQKDEHAGFISPIQKLYADRILYAGTQTQLLSDKISIRKEKVFYKFPNIPNIKGGQTFLFYESEPTSAIIGEGKVKEFVIDKPEKIFERFNAKGVLSLEEIKGYADKKGSVLAISIGKFVRYKNKVSLDKIREIKKGFNPQGSSMVTEEELKEIRKKAKYPYIF
;
A
#
# COMPACT_ATOMS: atom_id res chain seq x y z
N MET A 1 15.34 2.38 -23.54
CA MET A 1 15.61 2.05 -22.13
C MET A 1 14.46 2.57 -21.27
N LEU A 2 13.97 1.79 -20.28
CA LEU A 2 12.96 2.27 -19.32
C LEU A 2 13.62 2.98 -18.14
N GLN A 3 13.11 4.15 -17.76
CA GLN A 3 13.56 4.91 -16.60
C GLN A 3 12.38 5.55 -15.86
N PHE A 4 12.47 5.63 -14.54
CA PHE A 4 11.63 6.50 -13.72
C PHE A 4 12.54 7.57 -13.14
N ARG A 5 12.29 8.83 -13.46
CA ARG A 5 13.19 9.93 -13.12
C ARG A 5 12.42 11.21 -12.90
N ASP A 6 13.08 12.17 -12.28
CA ASP A 6 12.51 13.49 -12.11
C ASP A 6 12.47 14.20 -13.48
N PHE A 7 11.49 15.08 -13.64
CA PHE A 7 11.39 15.99 -14.78
C PHE A 7 12.65 16.84 -14.89
N LYS A 8 13.15 17.03 -16.10
CA LYS A 8 14.35 17.83 -16.38
C LYS A 8 14.10 18.82 -17.52
N GLU A 9 14.98 19.82 -17.61
CA GLU A 9 15.01 20.73 -18.75
C GLU A 9 15.17 19.93 -20.07
N GLY A 10 14.34 20.23 -21.07
CA GLY A 10 14.22 19.51 -22.33
C GLY A 10 13.01 18.55 -22.40
N ASP A 11 12.38 18.20 -21.27
CA ASP A 11 11.19 17.34 -21.25
C ASP A 11 9.89 18.08 -21.59
N GLU A 12 9.89 19.42 -21.65
CA GLU A 12 8.69 20.27 -21.71
C GLU A 12 7.75 19.84 -22.83
N THR A 13 8.26 19.71 -24.05
CA THR A 13 7.45 19.38 -25.22
C THR A 13 6.78 18.02 -25.08
N GLN A 14 7.49 17.03 -24.54
CA GLN A 14 6.94 15.68 -24.34
C GLN A 14 5.91 15.65 -23.21
N LEU A 15 6.17 16.36 -22.11
CA LEU A 15 5.23 16.49 -21.00
C LEU A 15 3.96 17.21 -21.46
N VAL A 16 4.09 18.29 -22.24
CA VAL A 16 2.96 19.01 -22.84
C VAL A 16 2.15 18.07 -23.72
N SER A 17 2.80 17.36 -24.65
CA SER A 17 2.12 16.42 -25.54
C SER A 17 1.34 15.36 -24.75
N LEU A 18 1.94 14.80 -23.70
CA LEU A 18 1.31 13.76 -22.87
C LEU A 18 0.09 14.29 -22.12
N VAL A 19 0.24 15.41 -21.39
CA VAL A 19 -0.80 15.95 -20.52
C VAL A 19 -1.97 16.51 -21.33
N MET A 20 -1.73 16.99 -22.55
CA MET A 20 -2.79 17.49 -23.43
C MET A 20 -3.79 16.40 -23.86
N GLU A 21 -3.48 15.11 -23.71
CA GLU A 21 -4.46 14.02 -23.90
C GLU A 21 -5.64 14.10 -22.90
N LEU A 22 -5.45 14.81 -21.77
CA LEU A 22 -6.50 15.08 -20.77
C LEU A 22 -7.37 16.31 -21.08
N LYS A 23 -7.11 17.04 -22.18
CA LYS A 23 -7.88 18.25 -22.56
C LYS A 23 -9.38 18.01 -22.68
N LYS A 24 -9.79 16.79 -23.06
CA LYS A 24 -11.19 16.36 -23.11
C LYS A 24 -11.92 16.48 -21.77
N PHE A 25 -11.21 16.33 -20.66
CA PHE A 25 -11.76 16.45 -19.31
C PHE A 25 -11.54 17.85 -18.73
N TYR A 26 -10.46 18.52 -19.15
CA TYR A 26 -10.03 19.80 -18.60
C TYR A 26 -9.82 20.82 -19.74
N PRO A 27 -10.86 21.57 -20.16
CA PRO A 27 -10.79 22.46 -21.33
C PRO A 27 -9.72 23.56 -21.23
N SER A 28 -9.40 24.00 -20.01
CA SER A 28 -8.39 25.02 -19.72
C SER A 28 -7.01 24.46 -19.37
N ILE A 29 -6.76 23.17 -19.64
CA ILE A 29 -5.52 22.48 -19.22
C ILE A 29 -4.26 23.13 -19.79
N GLU A 30 -4.32 23.72 -20.97
CA GLU A 30 -3.17 24.36 -21.62
C GLU A 30 -2.65 25.55 -20.79
N ARG A 31 -3.56 26.45 -20.36
CA ARG A 31 -3.21 27.59 -19.50
C ARG A 31 -2.68 27.11 -18.14
N TRP A 32 -3.24 26.03 -17.61
CA TRP A 32 -2.77 25.44 -16.36
C TRP A 32 -1.36 24.87 -16.52
N LEU A 33 -1.10 24.12 -17.60
CA LEU A 33 0.16 23.44 -17.85
C LEU A 33 1.31 24.42 -18.08
N THR A 34 1.07 25.53 -18.77
CA THR A 34 2.08 26.61 -18.90
C THR A 34 2.52 27.14 -17.53
N LYS A 35 1.58 27.34 -16.60
CA LYS A 35 1.91 27.77 -15.24
C LYS A 35 2.64 26.68 -14.47
N GLU A 36 2.18 25.43 -14.61
CA GLU A 36 2.74 24.30 -13.89
C GLU A 36 4.18 24.02 -14.32
N ILE A 37 4.51 24.13 -15.62
CA ILE A 37 5.90 24.00 -16.10
C ILE A 37 6.82 25.04 -15.45
N THR A 38 6.36 26.29 -15.31
CA THR A 38 7.12 27.32 -14.59
C THR A 38 7.39 26.91 -13.15
N LYS A 39 6.39 26.38 -12.44
CA LYS A 39 6.54 25.89 -11.07
C LYS A 39 7.49 24.70 -10.96
N LEU A 40 7.45 23.77 -11.91
CA LEU A 40 8.39 22.65 -12.00
C LEU A 40 9.83 23.15 -12.17
N LYS A 41 10.06 24.14 -13.04
CA LYS A 41 11.39 24.76 -13.22
C LYS A 41 11.89 25.46 -11.97
N ASN A 42 10.98 26.13 -11.24
CA ASN A 42 11.28 26.80 -9.99
C ASN A 42 11.38 25.84 -8.78
N LYS A 43 11.13 24.54 -8.96
CA LYS A 43 11.05 23.54 -7.88
C LYS A 43 10.01 23.87 -6.81
N GLU A 44 8.95 24.58 -7.20
CA GLU A 44 7.76 24.80 -6.37
C GLU A 44 6.85 23.57 -6.38
N ASP A 45 6.85 22.86 -7.51
CA ASP A 45 6.16 21.60 -7.73
C ASP A 45 7.14 20.52 -8.18
N GLU A 46 6.73 19.27 -8.03
CA GLU A 46 7.54 18.09 -8.32
C GLU A 46 6.88 17.28 -9.43
N CYS A 47 7.66 16.78 -10.38
CA CYS A 47 7.18 15.89 -11.44
C CYS A 47 8.11 14.69 -11.59
N ILE A 48 7.53 13.50 -11.53
CA ILE A 48 8.23 12.25 -11.83
C ILE A 48 7.67 11.72 -13.15
N VAL A 49 8.57 11.39 -14.08
CA VAL A 49 8.23 10.87 -15.41
C VAL A 49 8.66 9.41 -15.55
N VAL A 50 7.91 8.68 -16.37
CA VAL A 50 8.27 7.36 -16.88
C VAL A 50 8.76 7.56 -18.30
N GLU A 51 10.03 7.26 -18.58
CA GLU A 51 10.63 7.34 -19.91
C GLU A 51 10.84 5.93 -20.47
N VAL A 52 10.37 5.66 -21.68
CA VAL A 52 10.57 4.41 -22.42
C VAL A 52 11.21 4.74 -23.76
N ASP A 53 12.44 4.30 -23.97
CA ASP A 53 13.14 4.47 -25.25
C ASP A 53 13.21 5.94 -25.72
N GLY A 54 13.37 6.88 -24.77
CA GLY A 54 13.44 8.32 -25.04
C GLY A 54 12.09 9.04 -25.06
N GLU A 55 10.97 8.30 -25.01
CA GLU A 55 9.61 8.85 -24.95
C GLU A 55 9.09 8.91 -23.51
N ILE A 56 8.50 10.04 -23.10
CA ILE A 56 7.74 10.12 -21.84
C ILE A 56 6.43 9.33 -21.97
N ALA A 57 6.40 8.16 -21.34
CA ALA A 57 5.30 7.22 -21.29
C ALA A 57 4.23 7.57 -20.25
N GLY A 58 4.57 8.38 -19.25
CA GLY A 58 3.67 8.75 -18.17
C GLY A 58 4.29 9.80 -17.23
N CYS A 59 3.44 10.46 -16.44
CA CYS A 59 3.88 11.47 -15.48
C CYS A 59 3.01 11.49 -14.22
N ALA A 60 3.62 11.91 -13.11
CA ALA A 60 2.95 12.29 -11.89
C ALA A 60 3.41 13.69 -11.50
N ILE A 61 2.51 14.67 -11.58
CA ILE A 61 2.74 16.05 -11.19
C ILE A 61 2.12 16.27 -9.81
N SER A 62 2.89 16.83 -8.90
CA SER A 62 2.57 16.95 -7.50
C SER A 62 2.98 18.29 -6.92
N GLY A 63 2.22 18.77 -5.93
CA GLY A 63 2.51 20.04 -5.27
C GLY A 63 2.03 20.10 -3.83
N ILE A 64 2.55 21.08 -3.09
CA ILE A 64 2.08 21.44 -1.76
C ILE A 64 0.89 22.40 -1.92
N GLU A 65 -0.21 22.12 -1.23
CA GLU A 65 -1.30 23.09 -1.18
C GLU A 65 -0.96 24.24 -0.24
N SER A 66 -1.10 25.47 -0.73
CA SER A 66 -0.77 26.70 0.01
C SER A 66 -1.52 26.83 1.35
N ASN A 67 -2.66 26.16 1.47
CA ASN A 67 -3.56 26.28 2.61
C ASN A 67 -3.38 25.16 3.65
N GLY A 68 -2.42 24.25 3.45
CA GLY A 68 -2.19 23.13 4.36
C GLY A 68 -0.73 22.69 4.39
N VAL A 69 0.02 23.13 5.41
CA VAL A 69 1.46 22.88 5.62
C VAL A 69 1.85 21.39 5.57
N TYR A 70 0.89 20.47 5.71
CA TYR A 70 1.10 19.02 5.64
C TYR A 70 0.20 18.30 4.63
N THR A 71 -0.32 19.02 3.62
CA THR A 71 -1.20 18.46 2.58
C THR A 71 -0.53 18.53 1.22
N ALA A 72 -0.37 17.36 0.59
CA ALA A 72 0.09 17.23 -0.78
C ALA A 72 -1.07 16.93 -1.73
N LYS A 73 -1.01 17.47 -2.94
CA LYS A 73 -1.94 17.17 -4.03
C LYS A 73 -1.23 16.42 -5.15
N LEU A 74 -1.79 15.29 -5.58
CA LEU A 74 -1.49 14.69 -6.88
C LEU A 74 -2.31 15.44 -7.93
N LYS A 75 -1.67 16.40 -8.61
CA LYS A 75 -2.34 17.31 -9.55
C LYS A 75 -2.63 16.64 -10.88
N THR A 76 -1.70 15.81 -11.34
CA THR A 76 -1.87 15.01 -12.55
C THR A 76 -1.20 13.66 -12.35
N PHE A 77 -1.88 12.59 -12.74
CA PHE A 77 -1.34 11.24 -12.76
C PHE A 77 -1.83 10.56 -14.02
N TYR A 78 -0.91 10.31 -14.96
CA TYR A 78 -1.30 9.82 -16.27
C TYR A 78 -0.26 8.87 -16.86
N ILE A 79 -0.73 7.77 -17.44
CA ILE A 79 0.05 6.84 -18.26
C ILE A 79 -0.58 6.80 -19.63
N LYS A 80 0.24 7.05 -20.66
CA LYS A 80 -0.18 7.00 -22.06
C LYS A 80 -0.75 5.62 -22.39
N GLU A 81 -1.82 5.59 -23.18
CA GLU A 81 -2.65 4.39 -23.36
C GLU A 81 -1.85 3.15 -23.79
N LYS A 82 -0.93 3.29 -24.76
CA LYS A 82 -0.08 2.19 -25.25
C LYS A 82 0.87 1.59 -24.19
N TYR A 83 1.10 2.30 -23.09
CA TYR A 83 1.95 1.86 -21.98
C TYR A 83 1.15 1.44 -20.74
N ARG A 84 -0.19 1.45 -20.80
CA ARG A 84 -1.04 0.92 -19.73
C ARG A 84 -0.91 -0.59 -19.63
N ARG A 85 -1.29 -1.15 -18.47
CA ARG A 85 -1.16 -2.59 -18.14
C ARG A 85 0.27 -3.13 -18.12
N LEU A 86 1.28 -2.28 -18.32
CA LEU A 86 2.71 -2.58 -18.11
C LEU A 86 3.19 -2.27 -16.68
N SER A 87 2.25 -1.98 -15.78
CA SER A 87 2.49 -1.69 -14.36
C SER A 87 3.31 -0.42 -14.07
N PHE A 88 3.47 0.48 -15.04
CA PHE A 88 4.12 1.78 -14.82
C PHE A 88 3.38 2.66 -13.82
N GLY A 89 2.04 2.70 -13.89
CA GLY A 89 1.20 3.44 -12.95
C GLY A 89 1.46 3.05 -11.49
N PRO A 90 1.30 1.77 -11.11
CA PRO A 90 1.58 1.29 -9.76
C PRO A 90 2.95 1.70 -9.20
N TYR A 91 3.99 1.61 -10.02
CA TYR A 91 5.35 1.98 -9.60
C TYR A 91 5.50 3.49 -9.43
N LEU A 92 4.98 4.25 -10.39
CA LEU A 92 5.00 5.70 -10.35
C LEU A 92 4.27 6.22 -9.10
N LEU A 93 3.07 5.70 -8.82
CA LEU A 93 2.30 6.11 -7.64
C LEU A 93 3.03 5.77 -6.34
N ASN A 94 3.59 4.56 -6.22
CA ASN A 94 4.39 4.20 -5.03
C ASN A 94 5.54 5.17 -4.80
N ARG A 95 6.29 5.54 -5.85
CA ARG A 95 7.41 6.48 -5.72
C ARG A 95 6.96 7.85 -5.22
N VAL A 96 5.82 8.34 -5.69
CA VAL A 96 5.24 9.60 -5.24
C VAL A 96 4.77 9.49 -3.78
N LEU A 97 4.11 8.39 -3.41
CA LEU A 97 3.66 8.15 -2.03
C LEU A 97 4.84 8.01 -1.06
N ASP A 98 5.89 7.29 -1.43
CA ASP A 98 7.11 7.14 -0.64
C ASP A 98 7.74 8.51 -0.39
N TYR A 99 7.89 9.32 -1.45
CA TYR A 99 8.41 10.69 -1.33
C TYR A 99 7.63 11.51 -0.31
N TRP A 100 6.29 11.55 -0.42
CA TRP A 100 5.47 12.33 0.51
C TRP A 100 5.49 11.77 1.93
N THR A 101 5.53 10.46 2.07
CA THR A 101 5.59 9.83 3.39
C THR A 101 6.94 10.14 4.05
N GLU A 102 8.05 10.10 3.31
CA GLU A 102 9.38 10.50 3.81
C GLU A 102 9.46 11.98 4.20
N LYS A 103 8.72 12.85 3.50
CA LYS A 103 8.63 14.29 3.80
C LYS A 103 7.69 14.61 4.96
N GLY A 104 6.99 13.62 5.52
CA GLY A 104 6.11 13.81 6.67
C GLY A 104 4.76 14.44 6.33
N TYR A 105 4.32 14.41 5.07
CA TYR A 105 2.96 14.85 4.72
C TYR A 105 1.94 13.98 5.43
N LYS A 106 0.86 14.60 5.94
CA LYS A 106 -0.19 13.95 6.71
C LYS A 106 -1.43 13.65 5.89
N ARG A 107 -1.68 14.44 4.84
CA ARG A 107 -2.78 14.21 3.91
C ARG A 107 -2.28 14.27 2.48
N ILE A 108 -2.71 13.32 1.67
CA ILE A 108 -2.45 13.27 0.24
C ILE A 108 -3.82 13.17 -0.42
N PHE A 109 -4.11 14.00 -1.42
CA PHE A 109 -5.36 13.89 -2.14
C PHE A 109 -5.18 14.00 -3.65
N VAL A 110 -6.13 13.44 -4.37
CA VAL A 110 -6.22 13.44 -5.82
C VAL A 110 -7.65 13.79 -6.22
N THR A 111 -7.79 14.42 -7.37
CA THR A 111 -9.09 14.64 -8.01
C THR A 111 -9.06 14.06 -9.42
N PHE A 112 -10.19 13.53 -9.88
CA PHE A 112 -10.32 13.04 -11.23
C PHE A 112 -11.77 13.20 -11.72
N ALA A 113 -11.91 13.25 -13.04
CA ALA A 113 -13.19 13.42 -13.72
C ALA A 113 -14.11 12.21 -13.51
N GLU A 114 -15.43 12.43 -13.53
CA GLU A 114 -16.43 11.35 -13.39
C GLU A 114 -16.25 10.20 -14.40
N GLU A 115 -15.76 10.50 -15.60
CA GLU A 115 -15.54 9.51 -16.66
C GLU A 115 -14.38 8.56 -16.37
N GLU A 116 -13.51 8.90 -15.42
CA GLU A 116 -12.36 8.08 -15.03
C GLU A 116 -12.65 7.24 -13.77
N VAL A 117 -13.85 7.32 -13.20
CA VAL A 117 -14.22 6.67 -11.92
C VAL A 117 -14.00 5.16 -11.96
N ASP A 118 -14.43 4.50 -13.02
CA ASP A 118 -14.34 3.04 -13.13
C ASP A 118 -12.89 2.54 -13.09
N GLU A 119 -11.96 3.32 -13.65
CA GLU A 119 -10.53 3.00 -13.68
C GLU A 119 -9.83 3.44 -12.38
N LEU A 120 -10.06 4.68 -11.94
CA LEU A 120 -9.26 5.33 -10.90
C LEU A 120 -9.76 5.08 -9.48
N LEU A 121 -11.07 4.91 -9.26
CA LEU A 121 -11.63 4.77 -7.91
C LEU A 121 -11.07 3.55 -7.18
N ASN A 122 -11.09 2.39 -7.84
CA ASN A 122 -10.55 1.16 -7.27
C ASN A 122 -9.03 1.20 -7.26
N TYR A 123 -8.40 1.75 -8.29
CA TYR A 123 -6.95 1.93 -8.35
C TYR A 123 -6.43 2.72 -7.15
N PHE A 124 -6.98 3.89 -6.81
CA PHE A 124 -6.52 4.66 -5.64
C PHE A 124 -6.90 4.02 -4.30
N ARG A 125 -8.08 3.38 -4.20
CA ARG A 125 -8.48 2.64 -2.98
C ARG A 125 -7.46 1.60 -2.57
N GLU A 126 -6.83 0.95 -3.55
CA GLU A 126 -5.78 -0.03 -3.32
C GLU A 126 -4.52 0.53 -2.63
N TYR A 127 -4.30 1.84 -2.71
CA TYR A 127 -3.20 2.55 -2.02
C TYR A 127 -3.66 3.24 -0.73
N GLY A 128 -4.89 2.94 -0.30
CA GLY A 128 -5.44 3.46 0.95
C GLY A 128 -6.11 4.82 0.84
N PHE A 129 -6.37 5.30 -0.39
CA PHE A 129 -7.21 6.49 -0.58
C PHE A 129 -8.68 6.13 -0.33
N LEU A 130 -9.40 6.99 0.36
CA LEU A 130 -10.84 6.90 0.54
C LEU A 130 -11.53 8.05 -0.20
N LEU A 131 -12.79 7.83 -0.58
CA LEU A 131 -13.60 8.86 -1.22
C LEU A 131 -14.00 9.92 -0.17
N ASP A 132 -13.55 11.16 -0.38
CA ASP A 132 -13.91 12.30 0.46
C ASP A 132 -15.23 12.93 -0.03
N GLY A 133 -15.44 13.00 -1.34
CA GLY A 133 -16.62 13.62 -1.91
C GLY A 133 -16.69 13.59 -3.44
N VAL A 134 -17.83 14.05 -3.94
CA VAL A 134 -18.13 14.24 -5.37
C VAL A 134 -18.62 15.68 -5.52
N PHE A 135 -17.99 16.45 -6.40
CA PHE A 135 -18.20 17.88 -6.54
C PHE A 135 -18.70 18.19 -7.96
N PRO A 136 -19.99 18.50 -8.14
CA PRO A 136 -20.53 18.86 -9.44
C PRO A 136 -19.99 20.22 -9.89
N PHE A 137 -19.88 20.41 -11.21
CA PHE A 137 -19.60 21.71 -11.82
C PHE A 137 -18.24 22.34 -11.50
N ASN A 138 -17.29 21.53 -11.01
CA ASN A 138 -15.98 22.02 -10.61
C ASN A 138 -15.13 22.50 -11.80
N TYR A 139 -15.13 21.73 -12.89
CA TYR A 139 -14.37 22.05 -14.12
C TYR A 139 -15.23 22.15 -15.39
N ARG A 140 -16.38 21.47 -15.43
CA ARG A 140 -17.29 21.41 -16.58
C ARG A 140 -18.74 21.51 -16.09
N GLN A 141 -19.60 22.19 -16.84
CA GLN A 141 -20.96 22.56 -16.42
C GLN A 141 -21.93 21.40 -16.23
N ASP A 142 -21.60 20.20 -16.70
CA ASP A 142 -22.46 19.03 -16.74
C ASP A 142 -21.80 17.79 -16.12
N LYS A 143 -20.68 17.97 -15.41
CA LYS A 143 -19.83 16.88 -14.93
C LYS A 143 -19.43 17.06 -13.49
N ALA A 144 -19.23 15.93 -12.80
CA ALA A 144 -18.67 15.90 -11.46
C ALA A 144 -17.16 15.63 -11.44
N GLU A 145 -16.51 16.10 -10.37
CA GLU A 145 -15.14 15.76 -10.02
C GLU A 145 -15.15 14.92 -8.73
N TYR A 146 -14.42 13.83 -8.73
CA TYR A 146 -14.29 12.93 -7.58
C TYR A 146 -13.05 13.30 -6.78
N TYR A 147 -13.20 13.39 -5.47
CA TYR A 147 -12.11 13.71 -4.54
C TYR A 147 -11.81 12.51 -3.68
N MET A 148 -10.57 12.05 -3.72
CA MET A 148 -10.08 10.98 -2.87
C MET A 148 -8.89 11.44 -2.06
N SER A 149 -8.84 11.05 -0.78
CA SER A 149 -7.69 11.33 0.07
C SER A 149 -7.21 10.12 0.87
N LYS A 150 -5.91 10.15 1.14
CA LYS A 150 -5.20 9.27 2.04
C LYS A 150 -4.67 10.10 3.20
N MET A 151 -4.68 9.52 4.41
CA MET A 151 -4.02 10.09 5.58
C MET A 151 -2.81 9.25 5.94
N ASN A 152 -1.67 9.90 6.15
CA ASN A 152 -0.49 9.24 6.68
C ASN A 152 -0.46 9.45 8.20
N VAL A 153 -0.39 8.36 8.96
CA VAL A 153 -0.38 8.40 10.42
C VAL A 153 0.96 7.89 10.92
N TYR A 154 1.75 8.78 11.51
CA TYR A 154 3.08 8.49 12.01
C TYR A 154 3.04 8.08 13.49
N LEU A 155 2.26 7.04 13.80
CA LEU A 155 2.07 6.52 15.16
C LEU A 155 2.30 5.01 15.22
N SER A 156 2.70 4.53 16.39
CA SER A 156 2.59 3.13 16.76
C SER A 156 1.43 2.95 17.73
N ILE A 157 0.49 2.05 17.39
CA ILE A 157 -0.70 1.78 18.18
C ILE A 157 -0.64 0.37 18.79
N ASP A 158 -1.13 0.26 20.02
CA ASP A 158 -1.24 -0.98 20.80
C ASP A 158 -2.72 -1.32 21.01
N LYS A 159 -3.01 -2.41 21.73
CA LYS A 159 -4.41 -2.81 22.01
C LYS A 159 -5.19 -1.77 22.82
N ASN A 160 -4.51 -1.01 23.68
CA ASN A 160 -5.14 -0.05 24.60
C ASN A 160 -5.63 1.19 23.85
N ASN A 161 -4.88 1.66 22.86
CA ASN A 161 -5.22 2.84 22.07
C ASN A 161 -5.86 2.51 20.70
N PHE A 162 -6.04 1.23 20.37
CA PHE A 162 -6.67 0.82 19.11
C PHE A 162 -8.09 1.37 18.94
N GLN A 163 -8.93 1.32 19.99
CA GLN A 163 -10.31 1.78 19.89
C GLN A 163 -10.42 3.29 19.63
N SER A 164 -9.60 4.09 20.31
CA SER A 164 -9.56 5.55 20.07
C SER A 164 -9.03 5.85 18.68
N PHE A 165 -7.96 5.16 18.24
CA PHE A 165 -7.44 5.30 16.88
C PHE A 165 -8.51 5.05 15.81
N VAL A 166 -9.24 3.94 15.90
CA VAL A 166 -10.29 3.62 14.92
C VAL A 166 -11.40 4.67 14.98
N ALA A 167 -11.86 5.06 16.17
CA ALA A 167 -12.89 6.08 16.32
C ALA A 167 -12.46 7.43 15.69
N ASP A 168 -11.22 7.87 15.93
CA ASP A 168 -10.73 9.17 15.49
C ASP A 168 -10.36 9.20 14.01
N TYR A 169 -9.44 8.32 13.59
CA TYR A 169 -8.83 8.39 12.26
C TYR A 169 -9.68 7.73 11.19
N LEU A 170 -10.42 6.67 11.51
CA LEU A 170 -11.29 6.04 10.52
C LEU A 170 -12.59 6.83 10.33
N PHE A 171 -13.11 7.45 11.41
CA PHE A 171 -14.45 8.05 11.44
C PHE A 171 -14.49 9.55 11.79
N ARG A 172 -14.11 10.00 13.00
CA ARG A 172 -14.33 11.41 13.43
C ARG A 172 -13.70 12.41 12.47
N LEU A 173 -12.42 12.22 12.11
CA LEU A 173 -11.70 13.10 11.18
C LEU A 173 -12.29 13.10 9.76
N ARG A 174 -13.20 12.17 9.45
CA ARG A 174 -13.92 12.07 8.18
C ARG A 174 -15.39 12.52 8.28
N GLY A 175 -15.73 13.28 9.32
CA GLY A 175 -17.07 13.88 9.46
C GLY A 175 -18.14 12.89 9.92
N TYR A 176 -17.75 11.86 10.67
CA TYR A 176 -18.70 10.99 11.37
C TYR A 176 -18.85 11.41 12.82
N ASN A 177 -20.10 11.43 13.32
CA ASN A 177 -20.34 11.42 14.74
C ASN A 177 -20.06 10.02 15.29
N VAL A 178 -19.28 9.94 16.37
CA VAL A 178 -19.00 8.69 17.09
C VAL A 178 -19.66 8.76 18.46
N SER A 179 -20.56 7.83 18.74
CA SER A 179 -21.38 7.79 19.95
C SER A 179 -21.47 6.38 20.54
N SER A 180 -22.12 6.25 21.70
CA SER A 180 -22.38 4.96 22.37
C SER A 180 -21.13 4.08 22.53
N ILE A 181 -20.00 4.70 22.89
CA ILE A 181 -18.72 4.02 23.03
C ILE A 181 -18.79 3.07 24.23
N LYS A 182 -18.68 1.78 23.95
CA LYS A 182 -18.58 0.69 24.92
C LYS A 182 -17.26 -0.05 24.70
N SER A 183 -16.96 -1.02 25.56
CA SER A 183 -15.80 -1.90 25.33
C SER A 183 -15.95 -2.62 23.98
N ARG A 184 -14.98 -2.44 23.09
CA ARG A 184 -14.89 -3.05 21.75
C ARG A 184 -16.00 -2.67 20.77
N GLN A 185 -16.81 -1.65 21.04
CA GLN A 185 -17.82 -1.22 20.08
C GLN A 185 -18.24 0.24 20.24
N PHE A 186 -18.69 0.83 19.15
CA PHE A 186 -19.29 2.17 19.13
C PHE A 186 -20.19 2.33 17.91
N VAL A 187 -21.05 3.35 17.92
CA VAL A 187 -21.95 3.66 16.80
C VAL A 187 -21.41 4.86 16.06
N VAL A 188 -21.43 4.79 14.73
CA VAL A 188 -21.06 5.90 13.84
C VAL A 188 -22.22 6.33 12.97
N GLN A 189 -22.33 7.64 12.75
CA GLN A 189 -23.35 8.24 11.90
C GLN A 189 -22.70 9.36 11.09
N LYS A 190 -22.84 9.33 9.76
CA LYS A 190 -22.27 10.37 8.90
C LYS A 190 -23.04 11.68 9.13
N HIS A 191 -22.33 12.81 9.22
CA HIS A 191 -22.97 14.12 9.13
C HIS A 191 -23.49 14.33 7.70
N VAL A 192 -24.72 13.89 7.45
CA VAL A 192 -25.52 14.36 6.31
C VAL A 192 -26.59 15.25 6.92
N TYR A 193 -26.84 16.43 6.34
CA TYR A 193 -27.75 17.47 6.85
C TYR A 193 -29.24 17.03 6.95
N THR A 194 -29.53 15.74 6.88
CA THR A 194 -30.87 15.16 6.95
C THR A 194 -30.98 14.29 8.20
N LYS A 195 -32.16 14.30 8.86
CA LYS A 195 -32.47 13.49 10.05
C LYS A 195 -32.31 11.97 9.86
N GLU A 196 -32.11 11.49 8.62
CA GLU A 196 -32.07 10.07 8.24
C GLU A 196 -30.65 9.50 8.02
N ALA A 197 -29.62 10.01 8.69
CA ALA A 197 -28.30 9.41 8.54
C ALA A 197 -28.26 7.99 9.15
N TYR A 198 -27.92 6.99 8.34
CA TYR A 198 -27.82 5.58 8.75
C TYR A 198 -26.85 5.38 9.92
N LYS A 199 -27.30 4.68 10.96
CA LYS A 199 -26.46 4.26 12.08
C LYS A 199 -25.71 2.99 11.71
N THR A 200 -24.38 3.05 11.82
CA THR A 200 -23.50 1.91 11.59
C THR A 200 -22.84 1.50 12.89
N LEU A 201 -22.96 0.23 13.27
CA LEU A 201 -22.23 -0.30 14.41
C LEU A 201 -20.79 -0.65 14.00
N VAL A 202 -19.81 -0.19 14.76
CA VAL A 202 -18.42 -0.63 14.63
C VAL A 202 -18.10 -1.57 15.76
N TYR A 203 -17.68 -2.80 15.43
CA TYR A 203 -17.20 -3.80 16.39
C TYR A 203 -15.70 -4.04 16.20
N LEU A 204 -14.98 -4.08 17.32
CA LEU A 204 -13.54 -4.25 17.35
C LEU A 204 -13.18 -5.69 17.72
N ASN A 205 -12.48 -6.37 16.81
CA ASN A 205 -11.97 -7.72 17.03
C ASN A 205 -10.51 -7.70 17.50
N PHE A 206 -10.26 -8.30 18.66
CA PHE A 206 -8.92 -8.51 19.23
C PHE A 206 -8.53 -10.00 19.31
N GLU A 207 -9.34 -10.89 18.75
CA GLU A 207 -9.08 -12.33 18.72
C GLU A 207 -8.39 -12.68 17.40
N GLU A 208 -7.27 -13.40 17.48
CA GLU A 208 -6.41 -13.66 16.31
C GLU A 208 -6.91 -14.82 15.44
N ASN A 209 -7.44 -15.89 16.06
CA ASN A 209 -7.83 -17.13 15.37
C ASN A 209 -9.35 -17.36 15.38
N ILE A 210 -10.13 -16.27 15.41
CA ILE A 210 -11.59 -16.37 15.40
C ILE A 210 -12.12 -16.65 14.00
N ASP A 211 -13.06 -17.59 13.91
CA ASP A 211 -13.78 -17.85 12.67
C ASP A 211 -14.62 -16.63 12.25
N LYS A 212 -14.55 -16.30 10.95
CA LYS A 212 -15.21 -15.11 10.40
C LYS A 212 -16.73 -15.20 10.48
N ASN A 213 -17.31 -16.39 10.31
CA ASN A 213 -18.77 -16.56 10.38
C ASN A 213 -19.28 -16.32 11.81
N THR A 214 -18.50 -16.75 12.79
CA THR A 214 -18.72 -16.49 14.21
C THR A 214 -18.71 -14.98 14.51
N LEU A 215 -17.71 -14.26 13.99
CA LEU A 215 -17.63 -12.79 14.09
C LEU A 215 -18.83 -12.10 13.43
N ILE A 216 -19.22 -12.54 12.22
CA ILE A 216 -20.35 -11.98 11.48
C ILE A 216 -21.67 -12.21 12.23
N LYS A 217 -21.89 -13.41 12.77
CA LYS A 217 -23.08 -13.72 13.58
C LYS A 217 -23.18 -12.80 14.79
N LYS A 218 -22.07 -12.67 15.54
CA LYS A 218 -21.98 -11.76 16.70
C LYS A 218 -22.28 -10.31 16.30
N LEU A 219 -21.73 -9.83 15.19
CA LEU A 219 -22.02 -8.48 14.72
C LEU A 219 -23.51 -8.30 14.39
N ARG A 220 -24.15 -9.26 13.70
CA ARG A 220 -25.58 -9.19 13.36
C ARG A 220 -26.48 -9.11 14.60
N GLU A 221 -26.13 -9.80 15.67
CA GLU A 221 -26.82 -9.70 16.97
C GLU A 221 -26.65 -8.29 17.55
N LEU A 222 -25.40 -7.79 17.63
CA LEU A 222 -25.13 -6.46 18.16
C LEU A 222 -25.77 -5.33 17.34
N ILE A 223 -25.86 -5.45 16.00
CA ILE A 223 -26.53 -4.48 15.14
C ILE A 223 -28.01 -4.34 15.56
N ARG A 224 -28.68 -5.47 15.84
CA ARG A 224 -30.08 -5.49 16.28
C ARG A 224 -30.24 -4.85 17.65
N ASP A 225 -29.38 -5.20 18.60
CA ASP A 225 -29.43 -4.70 19.98
C ASP A 225 -29.17 -3.20 20.08
N ASN A 226 -28.39 -2.64 19.15
CA ASN A 226 -28.05 -1.22 19.11
C ASN A 226 -28.90 -0.43 18.10
N ASN A 227 -29.95 -1.04 17.51
CA ASN A 227 -30.83 -0.42 16.52
C ASN A 227 -30.05 0.28 15.38
N CYS A 228 -29.07 -0.44 14.82
CA CYS A 228 -28.24 0.01 13.70
C CYS A 228 -28.72 -0.63 12.39
N SER A 229 -28.47 0.04 11.26
CA SER A 229 -28.87 -0.46 9.93
C SER A 229 -27.82 -1.38 9.31
N THR A 230 -26.55 -1.22 9.71
CA THR A 230 -25.42 -1.97 9.18
C THR A 230 -24.29 -2.04 10.21
N GLY A 231 -23.22 -2.78 9.91
CA GLY A 231 -22.06 -2.87 10.76
C GLY A 231 -20.74 -3.09 10.03
N ILE A 232 -19.67 -2.72 10.72
CA ILE A 232 -18.28 -2.83 10.30
C ILE A 232 -17.51 -3.59 11.37
N ILE A 233 -16.72 -4.58 10.96
CA ILE A 233 -15.73 -5.24 11.81
C ILE A 233 -14.39 -4.58 11.55
N VAL A 234 -13.74 -4.10 12.60
CA VAL A 234 -12.37 -3.61 12.54
C VAL A 234 -11.49 -4.49 13.41
N SER A 235 -10.50 -5.16 12.84
CA SER A 235 -9.69 -6.13 13.57
C SER A 235 -8.27 -5.63 13.84
N TYR A 236 -7.80 -5.87 15.06
CA TYR A 236 -6.42 -5.67 15.50
C TYR A 236 -5.45 -6.68 14.86
N HIS A 237 -5.98 -7.85 14.48
CA HIS A 237 -5.24 -8.93 13.83
C HIS A 237 -5.64 -9.03 12.36
N TYR A 238 -4.88 -9.79 11.62
CA TYR A 238 -5.16 -10.07 10.22
C TYR A 238 -6.35 -11.03 10.12
N LEU A 239 -7.27 -10.76 9.21
CA LEU A 239 -8.41 -11.64 8.94
C LEU A 239 -8.40 -11.98 7.45
N SER A 240 -8.07 -13.23 7.11
CA SER A 240 -8.05 -13.69 5.72
C SER A 240 -9.37 -13.37 5.00
N SER A 241 -9.29 -12.80 3.80
CA SER A 241 -10.46 -12.29 3.08
C SER A 241 -11.32 -13.41 2.47
N LEU A 242 -12.59 -13.46 2.87
CA LEU A 242 -13.71 -14.01 2.10
C LEU A 242 -14.83 -12.96 2.08
N ASN A 243 -15.25 -12.50 0.90
CA ASN A 243 -16.28 -11.47 0.77
C ASN A 243 -17.67 -12.07 1.05
N GLU A 244 -18.35 -11.61 2.11
CA GLU A 244 -19.81 -11.71 2.23
C GLU A 244 -20.44 -10.35 1.92
N ASN A 245 -21.52 -10.35 1.15
CA ASN A 245 -22.09 -9.18 0.47
C ASN A 245 -22.84 -8.17 1.35
N SER A 246 -22.55 -8.04 2.66
CA SER A 246 -23.28 -7.07 3.50
C SER A 246 -22.53 -6.47 4.69
N ILE A 247 -21.39 -7.03 5.11
CA ILE A 247 -20.63 -6.55 6.27
C ILE A 247 -19.21 -6.22 5.83
N LYS A 248 -18.78 -4.99 6.12
CA LYS A 248 -17.41 -4.57 5.82
C LYS A 248 -16.48 -5.07 6.92
N VAL A 249 -15.41 -5.74 6.52
CA VAL A 249 -14.32 -6.13 7.41
C VAL A 249 -13.09 -5.33 7.02
N ILE A 250 -12.41 -4.77 8.02
CA ILE A 250 -11.17 -4.02 7.88
C ILE A 250 -10.20 -4.63 8.89
N ASP A 251 -9.14 -5.25 8.43
CA ASP A 251 -8.15 -5.85 9.33
C ASP A 251 -6.94 -4.92 9.55
N ASN A 252 -5.94 -5.40 10.30
CA ASN A 252 -4.76 -4.59 10.57
C ASN A 252 -3.94 -4.29 9.31
N TYR A 253 -3.93 -5.19 8.32
CA TYR A 253 -3.22 -4.97 7.06
C TYR A 253 -3.93 -3.86 6.28
N ASP A 254 -5.26 -3.85 6.25
CA ASP A 254 -6.05 -2.78 5.64
C ASP A 254 -5.82 -1.43 6.33
N LEU A 255 -5.84 -1.39 7.67
CA LEU A 255 -5.58 -0.18 8.45
C LEU A 255 -4.18 0.38 8.18
N GLU A 256 -3.14 -0.44 8.28
CA GLU A 256 -1.78 -0.03 7.93
C GLU A 256 -1.66 0.35 6.45
N THR A 257 -2.58 -0.08 5.56
CA THR A 257 -2.59 0.32 4.14
C THR A 257 -3.18 1.71 4.04
N MET A 258 -4.35 1.93 4.63
CA MET A 258 -5.05 3.21 4.63
C MET A 258 -4.22 4.32 5.27
N PHE A 259 -3.53 3.99 6.38
CA PHE A 259 -2.87 4.95 7.24
C PHE A 259 -1.34 4.89 7.26
N PHE A 260 -0.73 4.19 6.30
CA PHE A 260 0.72 4.09 6.17
C PHE A 260 1.40 5.47 6.38
N PRO A 261 2.38 5.60 7.29
CA PRO A 261 3.23 4.53 7.81
C PRO A 261 2.81 3.89 9.14
N LEU A 262 1.55 4.06 9.59
CA LEU A 262 1.02 3.48 10.85
C LEU A 262 1.59 2.09 11.17
N ASN A 263 2.00 1.89 12.43
CA ASN A 263 2.42 0.58 12.94
C ASN A 263 1.43 0.07 13.99
N ILE A 264 0.87 -1.13 13.78
CA ILE A 264 0.00 -1.80 14.75
C ILE A 264 0.78 -2.91 15.45
N GLN A 265 1.10 -2.72 16.72
CA GLN A 265 1.96 -3.61 17.49
C GLN A 265 1.40 -5.03 17.60
N LYS A 266 2.28 -6.04 17.53
CA LYS A 266 1.91 -7.45 17.68
C LYS A 266 2.28 -7.97 19.06
N ASP A 267 1.50 -8.91 19.57
CA ASP A 267 1.62 -9.40 20.95
C ASP A 267 2.88 -10.25 21.19
N GLU A 268 3.40 -10.92 20.17
CA GLU A 268 4.47 -11.92 20.36
C GLU A 268 5.52 -11.86 19.24
N HIS A 269 5.08 -11.94 17.99
CA HIS A 269 5.97 -11.91 16.83
C HIS A 269 5.51 -10.88 15.80
N ALA A 270 6.31 -9.81 15.69
CA ALA A 270 6.08 -8.70 14.77
C ALA A 270 6.33 -9.09 13.30
N GLY A 271 7.23 -10.05 13.10
CA GLY A 271 7.67 -10.43 11.77
C GLY A 271 8.68 -11.55 11.77
N PHE A 272 9.35 -11.72 10.64
CA PHE A 272 10.46 -12.65 10.49
C PHE A 272 11.45 -12.19 9.42
N ILE A 273 12.70 -12.59 9.61
CA ILE A 273 13.77 -12.44 8.62
C ILE A 273 13.79 -13.70 7.76
N SER A 274 13.83 -13.54 6.45
CA SER A 274 14.02 -14.65 5.52
C SER A 274 15.15 -14.36 4.54
N PRO A 275 16.12 -15.29 4.37
CA PRO A 275 17.16 -15.16 3.37
C PRO A 275 16.60 -15.22 1.96
N ILE A 276 17.20 -14.43 1.07
CA ILE A 276 16.96 -14.39 -0.37
C ILE A 276 18.32 -14.25 -1.09
N GLN A 277 18.49 -14.99 -2.18
CA GLN A 277 19.68 -14.85 -3.02
C GLN A 277 19.66 -13.50 -3.76
N LYS A 278 20.83 -12.90 -3.96
CA LYS A 278 20.96 -11.62 -4.66
C LYS A 278 20.21 -11.57 -6.00
N LEU A 279 20.40 -12.57 -6.87
CA LEU A 279 19.72 -12.60 -8.16
C LEU A 279 18.18 -12.63 -8.01
N TYR A 280 17.68 -13.36 -7.02
CA TYR A 280 16.25 -13.43 -6.75
C TYR A 280 15.73 -12.12 -6.14
N ALA A 281 16.49 -11.50 -5.25
CA ALA A 281 16.21 -10.17 -4.71
C ALA A 281 16.20 -9.12 -5.82
N ASP A 282 17.15 -9.17 -6.75
CA ASP A 282 17.20 -8.32 -7.94
C ASP A 282 15.95 -8.52 -8.80
N ARG A 283 15.49 -9.74 -9.04
CA ARG A 283 14.25 -9.98 -9.79
C ARG A 283 12.98 -9.53 -9.04
N ILE A 284 12.86 -9.79 -7.75
CA ILE A 284 11.67 -9.40 -6.99
C ILE A 284 11.65 -7.89 -6.77
N LEU A 285 12.73 -7.37 -6.20
CA LEU A 285 12.80 -6.02 -5.69
C LEU A 285 13.13 -5.05 -6.82
N TYR A 286 13.99 -5.44 -7.76
CA TYR A 286 14.55 -4.59 -8.82
C TYR A 286 14.02 -4.89 -10.23
N ALA A 287 13.00 -5.76 -10.41
CA ALA A 287 12.20 -5.78 -11.63
C ALA A 287 11.53 -4.40 -11.82
N GLY A 288 12.15 -3.56 -12.64
CA GLY A 288 11.85 -2.13 -12.73
C GLY A 288 13.08 -1.24 -12.91
N THR A 289 14.27 -1.66 -12.46
CA THR A 289 15.51 -0.89 -12.61
C THR A 289 16.41 -1.50 -13.69
N GLN A 290 16.40 -0.81 -14.83
CA GLN A 290 17.46 -0.67 -15.84
C GLN A 290 17.67 -1.64 -17.01
N THR A 291 17.31 -2.94 -17.03
CA THR A 291 17.72 -3.74 -18.22
C THR A 291 16.87 -4.93 -18.69
N GLN A 292 15.79 -5.33 -18.02
CA GLN A 292 15.04 -6.55 -18.41
C GLN A 292 13.53 -6.37 -18.47
N LEU A 293 13.05 -5.30 -19.12
CA LEU A 293 11.61 -5.10 -19.36
C LEU A 293 11.21 -5.22 -20.84
N LEU A 294 12.15 -5.63 -21.69
CA LEU A 294 11.92 -5.86 -23.13
C LEU A 294 11.91 -7.35 -23.52
N SER A 295 12.02 -8.27 -22.56
CA SER A 295 11.70 -9.69 -22.78
C SER A 295 10.38 -10.01 -22.08
N ASP A 296 9.47 -10.61 -22.83
CA ASP A 296 8.06 -10.86 -22.52
C ASP A 296 7.69 -11.01 -21.03
N LYS A 297 6.70 -10.19 -20.62
CA LYS A 297 5.87 -10.36 -19.41
C LYS A 297 6.49 -10.16 -18.02
N ILE A 298 7.51 -9.31 -17.85
CA ILE A 298 7.90 -8.87 -16.49
C ILE A 298 7.04 -7.67 -16.07
N SER A 299 5.90 -7.96 -15.45
CA SER A 299 5.03 -6.94 -14.86
C SER A 299 5.64 -6.44 -13.55
N ILE A 300 5.75 -5.12 -13.39
CA ILE A 300 6.18 -4.46 -12.15
C ILE A 300 5.04 -4.63 -11.12
N ARG A 301 4.97 -5.82 -10.50
CA ARG A 301 3.81 -6.26 -9.72
C ARG A 301 3.73 -5.56 -8.37
N LYS A 302 2.51 -5.10 -8.02
CA LYS A 302 2.10 -4.46 -6.75
C LYS A 302 2.33 -5.34 -5.52
N GLU A 303 2.18 -6.65 -5.73
CA GLU A 303 2.50 -7.69 -4.77
C GLU A 303 3.69 -8.48 -5.30
N LYS A 304 4.59 -8.82 -4.40
CA LYS A 304 5.76 -9.63 -4.69
C LYS A 304 5.54 -11.02 -4.13
N VAL A 305 5.69 -12.06 -4.96
CA VAL A 305 5.56 -13.43 -4.48
C VAL A 305 6.94 -14.01 -4.24
N PHE A 306 7.14 -14.38 -2.98
CA PHE A 306 8.34 -15.02 -2.50
C PHE A 306 8.09 -16.53 -2.35
N TYR A 307 8.92 -17.33 -3.01
CA TYR A 307 8.85 -18.79 -3.01
C TYR A 307 9.94 -19.37 -2.09
N LYS A 308 9.59 -20.38 -1.31
CA LYS A 308 10.54 -21.06 -0.41
C LYS A 308 10.11 -22.50 -0.16
N PHE A 309 11.05 -23.30 0.35
CA PHE A 309 10.74 -24.52 1.07
C PHE A 309 9.75 -24.24 2.22
N PRO A 310 8.76 -25.13 2.45
CA PRO A 310 7.76 -25.02 3.51
C PRO A 310 8.34 -25.39 4.89
N ASN A 311 9.53 -24.88 5.20
CA ASN A 311 10.21 -25.07 6.49
C ASN A 311 10.42 -23.72 7.16
N ILE A 312 9.32 -23.17 7.66
CA ILE A 312 9.24 -21.84 8.26
C ILE A 312 8.39 -21.88 9.53
N PRO A 313 8.62 -20.96 10.47
CA PRO A 313 7.74 -20.78 11.62
C PRO A 313 6.32 -20.43 11.19
N ASN A 314 5.36 -20.49 12.13
CA ASN A 314 3.94 -20.19 11.94
C ASN A 314 3.71 -18.76 11.41
N ILE A 315 3.80 -18.56 10.09
CA ILE A 315 3.58 -17.27 9.41
C ILE A 315 2.11 -16.90 9.53
N LYS A 316 1.88 -15.61 9.79
CA LYS A 316 0.55 -15.01 9.80
C LYS A 316 0.48 -13.86 8.81
N GLY A 317 -0.70 -13.63 8.24
CA GLY A 317 -0.96 -12.41 7.47
C GLY A 317 -0.75 -11.16 8.32
N GLY A 318 -0.40 -10.05 7.67
CA GLY A 318 -0.10 -8.78 8.33
C GLY A 318 1.25 -8.69 9.04
N GLN A 319 2.00 -9.79 9.18
CA GLN A 319 3.36 -9.77 9.75
C GLN A 319 4.37 -9.06 8.83
N THR A 320 5.41 -8.50 9.43
CA THR A 320 6.53 -7.89 8.70
C THR A 320 7.46 -8.97 8.15
N PHE A 321 7.72 -8.95 6.85
CA PHE A 321 8.72 -9.78 6.18
C PHE A 321 9.98 -8.96 5.96
N LEU A 322 11.10 -9.35 6.59
CA LEU A 322 12.42 -8.73 6.40
C LEU A 322 13.24 -9.52 5.37
N PHE A 323 13.66 -8.85 4.30
CA PHE A 323 14.46 -9.46 3.23
C PHE A 323 15.94 -9.40 3.60
N TYR A 324 16.51 -10.54 3.98
CA TYR A 324 17.96 -10.69 4.16
C TYR A 324 18.59 -11.15 2.84
N GLU A 325 19.28 -10.26 2.15
CA GLU A 325 20.04 -10.61 0.95
C GLU A 325 21.33 -11.34 1.39
N SER A 326 21.52 -12.56 0.88
CA SER A 326 22.72 -13.35 1.14
C SER A 326 23.98 -12.70 0.55
N GLU A 327 25.12 -13.39 0.67
CA GLU A 327 26.37 -13.02 -0.05
C GLU A 327 26.07 -12.64 -1.52
N PRO A 328 26.70 -11.57 -2.04
CA PRO A 328 27.78 -10.77 -1.43
C PRO A 328 27.32 -9.63 -0.51
N THR A 329 26.02 -9.37 -0.40
CA THR A 329 25.53 -8.22 0.39
C THR A 329 25.50 -8.49 1.88
N SER A 330 25.05 -9.69 2.27
CA SER A 330 24.99 -10.16 3.67
C SER A 330 24.31 -9.15 4.62
N ALA A 331 23.13 -8.67 4.24
CA ALA A 331 22.40 -7.65 4.98
C ALA A 331 20.88 -7.71 4.77
N ILE A 332 20.11 -7.16 5.72
CA ILE A 332 18.70 -6.83 5.47
C ILE A 332 18.65 -5.59 4.57
N ILE A 333 17.92 -5.71 3.45
CA ILE A 333 17.84 -4.68 2.41
C ILE A 333 16.49 -3.96 2.33
N GLY A 334 15.48 -4.47 3.03
CA GLY A 334 14.16 -3.88 3.07
C GLY A 334 13.16 -4.77 3.80
N GLU A 335 11.93 -4.29 3.86
CA GLU A 335 10.82 -4.99 4.51
C GLU A 335 9.54 -4.93 3.65
N GLY A 336 8.60 -5.82 3.92
CA GLY A 336 7.23 -5.74 3.40
C GLY A 336 6.24 -6.35 4.39
N LYS A 337 4.96 -6.37 4.02
CA LYS A 337 3.90 -6.97 4.85
C LYS A 337 3.34 -8.20 4.15
N VAL A 338 3.28 -9.32 4.88
CA VAL A 338 2.66 -10.55 4.39
C VAL A 338 1.18 -10.29 4.13
N LYS A 339 0.74 -10.46 2.88
CA LYS A 339 -0.67 -10.31 2.50
C LYS A 339 -1.39 -11.66 2.51
N GLU A 340 -0.80 -12.67 1.90
CA GLU A 340 -1.33 -14.04 1.88
C GLU A 340 -0.15 -15.02 1.81
N PHE A 341 -0.37 -16.26 2.26
CA PHE A 341 0.59 -17.34 2.08
C PHE A 341 -0.15 -18.63 1.75
N VAL A 342 0.49 -19.50 0.98
CA VAL A 342 -0.10 -20.74 0.48
C VAL A 342 0.99 -21.81 0.45
N ILE A 343 0.66 -23.01 0.91
CA ILE A 343 1.48 -24.20 0.72
C ILE A 343 0.71 -25.14 -0.20
N ASP A 344 1.25 -25.41 -1.38
CA ASP A 344 0.64 -26.31 -2.36
C ASP A 344 1.70 -26.81 -3.35
N LYS A 345 1.29 -27.61 -4.35
CA LYS A 345 2.15 -28.08 -5.43
C LYS A 345 2.65 -26.91 -6.30
N PRO A 346 3.88 -26.99 -6.86
CA PRO A 346 4.47 -25.97 -7.74
C PRO A 346 3.54 -25.49 -8.84
N GLU A 347 2.83 -26.39 -9.51
CA GLU A 347 1.95 -26.07 -10.65
C GLU A 347 0.79 -25.17 -10.22
N LYS A 348 0.15 -25.50 -9.09
CA LYS A 348 -0.98 -24.72 -8.55
C LYS A 348 -0.53 -23.36 -8.03
N ILE A 349 0.65 -23.32 -7.40
CA ILE A 349 1.26 -22.06 -6.95
C ILE A 349 1.61 -21.19 -8.15
N PHE A 350 2.21 -21.76 -9.18
CA PHE A 350 2.54 -21.05 -10.42
C PHE A 350 1.28 -20.53 -11.10
N GLU A 351 0.20 -21.32 -11.19
CA GLU A 351 -1.07 -20.88 -11.74
C GLU A 351 -1.71 -19.75 -10.92
N ARG A 352 -1.83 -19.92 -9.60
CA ARG A 352 -2.41 -18.93 -8.68
C ARG A 352 -1.67 -17.61 -8.69
N PHE A 353 -0.34 -17.67 -8.79
CA PHE A 353 0.54 -16.51 -8.73
C PHE A 353 1.19 -16.17 -10.08
N ASN A 354 0.68 -16.69 -11.20
CA ASN A 354 1.29 -16.58 -12.54
C ASN A 354 1.57 -15.13 -12.93
N ALA A 355 0.61 -14.25 -12.61
CA ALA A 355 0.68 -12.81 -12.81
C ALA A 355 1.30 -12.02 -11.63
N LYS A 356 1.80 -12.68 -10.58
CA LYS A 356 2.44 -12.06 -9.39
C LYS A 356 3.89 -12.51 -9.07
N GLY A 357 4.33 -13.71 -9.48
CA GLY A 357 5.69 -14.23 -9.26
C GLY A 357 6.74 -13.76 -10.27
N VAL A 358 8.04 -13.95 -9.97
CA VAL A 358 9.15 -13.61 -10.89
C VAL A 358 9.99 -14.82 -11.30
N LEU A 359 9.60 -16.02 -10.86
CA LEU A 359 10.29 -17.27 -11.13
C LEU A 359 9.49 -18.11 -12.13
N SER A 360 10.18 -18.89 -12.96
CA SER A 360 9.54 -19.89 -13.81
C SER A 360 9.02 -21.07 -12.99
N LEU A 361 8.19 -21.92 -13.60
CA LEU A 361 7.71 -23.13 -12.94
C LEU A 361 8.87 -24.07 -12.55
N GLU A 362 9.90 -24.20 -13.39
CA GLU A 362 11.10 -24.99 -13.13
C GLU A 362 11.88 -24.45 -11.91
N GLU A 363 12.03 -23.13 -11.81
CA GLU A 363 12.67 -22.50 -10.66
C GLU A 363 11.84 -22.71 -9.37
N ILE A 364 10.51 -22.61 -9.45
CA ILE A 364 9.61 -22.87 -8.32
C ILE A 364 9.72 -24.33 -7.85
N LYS A 365 9.81 -25.30 -8.78
CA LYS A 365 10.01 -26.71 -8.44
C LYS A 365 11.28 -26.96 -7.63
N GLY A 366 12.32 -26.14 -7.83
CA GLY A 366 13.55 -26.18 -7.03
C GLY A 366 13.35 -25.90 -5.53
N TYR A 367 12.22 -25.30 -5.14
CA TYR A 367 11.86 -25.03 -3.74
C TYR A 367 10.91 -26.07 -3.14
N ALA A 368 10.58 -27.14 -3.88
CA ALA A 368 9.65 -28.16 -3.39
C ALA A 368 10.31 -29.01 -2.29
N ASP A 369 9.56 -29.29 -1.22
CA ASP A 369 10.00 -30.24 -0.21
C ASP A 369 9.92 -31.70 -0.70
N LYS A 370 10.26 -32.63 0.19
CA LYS A 370 10.17 -34.08 -0.08
C LYS A 370 8.75 -34.56 -0.43
N LYS A 371 7.71 -33.80 -0.07
CA LYS A 371 6.30 -34.08 -0.38
C LYS A 371 5.85 -33.39 -1.68
N GLY A 372 6.74 -32.68 -2.36
CA GLY A 372 6.44 -31.95 -3.59
C GLY A 372 5.64 -30.66 -3.35
N SER A 373 5.71 -30.08 -2.15
CA SER A 373 5.02 -28.84 -1.79
C SER A 373 5.98 -27.67 -1.69
N VAL A 374 5.53 -26.50 -2.15
CA VAL A 374 6.24 -25.23 -2.09
C VAL A 374 5.43 -24.27 -1.22
N LEU A 375 6.10 -23.38 -0.51
CA LEU A 375 5.49 -22.23 0.12
C LEU A 375 5.59 -21.02 -0.81
N ALA A 376 4.46 -20.35 -1.06
CA ALA A 376 4.41 -19.03 -1.67
C ALA A 376 3.89 -18.01 -0.66
N ILE A 377 4.57 -16.87 -0.55
CA ILE A 377 4.19 -15.74 0.30
C ILE A 377 3.99 -14.52 -0.60
N SER A 378 2.78 -13.98 -0.65
CA SER A 378 2.51 -12.69 -1.27
C SER A 378 2.83 -11.58 -0.27
N ILE A 379 3.67 -10.64 -0.70
CA ILE A 379 4.20 -9.54 0.09
C ILE A 379 3.74 -8.23 -0.55
N GLY A 380 3.04 -7.40 0.23
CA GLY A 380 2.66 -6.04 -0.15
C GLY A 380 3.48 -4.99 0.63
N LYS A 381 3.26 -3.70 0.32
CA LYS A 381 3.88 -2.55 1.02
C LYS A 381 5.38 -2.68 1.22
N PHE A 382 6.07 -3.00 0.13
CA PHE A 382 7.50 -3.18 0.18
C PHE A 382 8.20 -1.82 0.34
N VAL A 383 9.12 -1.73 1.29
CA VAL A 383 9.96 -0.55 1.52
C VAL A 383 11.41 -0.97 1.49
N ARG A 384 12.20 -0.28 0.67
CA ARG A 384 13.66 -0.44 0.64
C ARG A 384 14.30 0.36 1.74
N TYR A 385 15.28 -0.23 2.40
CA TYR A 385 16.06 0.50 3.38
C TYR A 385 17.10 1.37 2.70
N LYS A 386 17.15 2.65 3.08
CA LYS A 386 18.23 3.57 2.67
C LYS A 386 19.59 3.03 3.13
N ASN A 387 19.64 2.52 4.36
CA ASN A 387 20.80 1.84 4.90
C ASN A 387 20.52 0.36 5.09
N LYS A 388 21.30 -0.48 4.39
CA LYS A 388 21.28 -1.93 4.62
C LYS A 388 21.76 -2.25 6.05
N VAL A 389 21.14 -3.24 6.70
CA VAL A 389 21.52 -3.68 8.06
C VAL A 389 22.38 -4.93 7.94
N SER A 390 23.69 -4.81 8.13
CA SER A 390 24.65 -5.92 7.95
C SER A 390 24.44 -7.07 8.93
N LEU A 391 24.95 -8.26 8.58
CA LEU A 391 24.89 -9.46 9.41
C LEU A 391 25.38 -9.22 10.85
N ASP A 392 26.48 -8.50 11.05
CA ASP A 392 27.01 -8.22 12.39
C ASP A 392 26.03 -7.39 13.22
N LYS A 393 25.44 -6.35 12.62
CA LYS A 393 24.40 -5.52 13.25
C LYS A 393 23.14 -6.32 13.58
N ILE A 394 22.78 -7.31 12.76
CA ILE A 394 21.66 -8.20 13.05
C ILE A 394 21.99 -9.09 14.25
N ARG A 395 23.21 -9.62 14.34
CA ARG A 395 23.66 -10.48 15.45
C ARG A 395 23.77 -9.73 16.79
N GLU A 396 24.03 -8.42 16.74
CA GLU A 396 23.93 -7.54 17.93
C GLU A 396 22.49 -7.46 18.46
N ILE A 397 21.50 -7.37 17.56
CA ILE A 397 20.07 -7.25 17.92
C ILE A 397 19.50 -8.62 18.31
N LYS A 398 19.77 -9.63 17.49
CA LYS A 398 19.27 -11.00 17.65
C LYS A 398 20.45 -11.96 17.82
N LYS A 399 20.79 -12.22 19.09
CA LYS A 399 21.86 -13.16 19.44
C LYS A 399 21.58 -14.54 18.84
N GLY A 400 22.59 -15.15 18.23
CA GLY A 400 22.47 -16.48 17.61
C GLY A 400 21.76 -16.49 16.26
N PHE A 401 21.52 -15.34 15.63
CA PHE A 401 20.92 -15.30 14.29
C PHE A 401 21.73 -16.11 13.26
N ASN A 402 21.05 -17.08 12.63
CA ASN A 402 21.57 -17.90 11.54
C ASN A 402 20.97 -17.45 10.20
N PRO A 403 21.77 -16.91 9.26
CA PRO A 403 21.29 -16.41 7.97
C PRO A 403 20.85 -17.51 6.98
N GLN A 404 21.05 -18.81 7.30
CA GLN A 404 20.62 -19.91 6.42
C GLN A 404 19.13 -20.21 6.51
N GLY A 405 18.49 -19.87 7.63
CA GLY A 405 17.08 -20.15 7.91
C GLY A 405 16.24 -18.89 8.01
N SER A 406 14.91 -19.05 7.99
CA SER A 406 14.03 -17.98 8.44
C SER A 406 14.03 -17.90 9.97
N SER A 407 13.92 -16.69 10.51
CA SER A 407 13.94 -16.46 11.96
C SER A 407 12.88 -15.44 12.36
N MET A 408 12.07 -15.74 13.37
CA MET A 408 11.09 -14.78 13.91
C MET A 408 11.80 -13.59 14.56
N VAL A 409 11.13 -12.43 14.50
CA VAL A 409 11.55 -11.21 15.20
C VAL A 409 10.45 -10.69 16.11
N THR A 410 10.84 -10.22 17.29
CA THR A 410 9.96 -9.50 18.22
C THR A 410 9.76 -8.06 17.76
N GLU A 411 8.81 -7.34 18.37
CA GLU A 411 8.61 -5.90 18.09
C GLU A 411 9.86 -5.07 18.42
N GLU A 412 10.54 -5.38 19.53
CA GLU A 412 11.76 -4.66 19.93
C GLU A 412 12.92 -4.90 18.95
N GLU A 413 13.11 -6.16 18.53
CA GLU A 413 14.11 -6.52 17.52
C GLU A 413 13.81 -5.80 16.18
N LEU A 414 12.54 -5.77 15.76
CA LEU A 414 12.11 -5.07 14.54
C LEU A 414 12.34 -3.56 14.64
N LYS A 415 12.05 -2.95 15.79
CA LYS A 415 12.27 -1.53 16.05
C LYS A 415 13.75 -1.15 15.91
N GLU A 416 14.64 -1.93 16.53
CA GLU A 416 16.08 -1.68 16.44
C GLU A 416 16.63 -1.93 15.02
N ILE A 417 16.10 -2.91 14.28
CA ILE A 417 16.44 -3.11 12.86
C ILE A 417 16.05 -1.86 12.04
N ARG A 418 14.81 -1.37 12.19
CA ARG A 418 14.32 -0.16 11.49
C ARG A 418 15.14 1.07 11.86
N LYS A 419 15.55 1.21 13.11
CA LYS A 419 16.44 2.28 13.58
C LYS A 419 17.80 2.24 12.89
N LYS A 420 18.46 1.08 12.86
CA LYS A 420 19.75 0.91 12.16
C LYS A 420 19.62 1.11 10.64
N ALA A 421 18.47 0.79 10.07
CA ALA A 421 18.16 1.00 8.66
C ALA A 421 17.93 2.48 8.29
N LYS A 422 17.87 3.39 9.28
CA LYS A 422 17.31 4.74 9.15
C LYS A 422 15.96 4.69 8.44
N TYR A 423 15.12 3.76 8.87
CA TYR A 423 13.78 3.63 8.36
C TYR A 423 13.07 4.97 8.55
N PRO A 424 12.46 5.53 7.49
CA PRO A 424 11.97 6.91 7.54
C PRO A 424 10.83 7.13 8.55
N TYR A 425 10.30 6.05 9.15
CA TYR A 425 9.11 6.05 10.00
C TYR A 425 9.38 5.42 11.38
N ILE A 426 10.52 5.69 12.03
CA ILE A 426 10.80 5.15 13.37
C ILE A 426 9.83 5.76 14.39
N PHE A 427 9.10 4.91 15.12
CA PHE A 427 8.09 5.26 16.12
C PHE A 427 8.62 5.23 17.55
#